data_AF-A0A971LG85-F1
#
_entry.id   AF-A0A971LG85-F1
#
_cell.length_a   1.000
_cell.length_b   1.000
_cell.length_c   1.000
_cell.angle_alpha   90.00
_cell.angle_beta   90.00
_cell.angle_gamma   90.00
#
_symmetry.space_group_name_H-M   'P 1'
#
loop_
_entity.id
_entity.type
_entity.pdbx_description
1 polymer ?
#
loop_
_entity_poly.entity_id
_entity_poly.type
_entity_poly.pdbx_seq_one_letter_code
_entity_poly.pdbx_strand_id
1 'polypeptide(L)'
;IRADGHGVPELLDAILQLMPLDIYVDKPVTLMQVVPGDTVETPIWDDYKAIVAKYDERGADAFENIGRFEFYDRAKTCYAVLSSGEKALYANVILKKGVVVEK
;
A
#
# COMPACT_ATOMS: atom_id res chain seq x y z
N ILE A 1 1.98 -6.89 -13.75
CA ILE A 1 3.11 -7.81 -13.42
C ILE A 1 2.55 -8.90 -12.51
N ARG A 2 2.97 -10.16 -12.71
CA ARG A 2 2.46 -11.31 -11.95
C ARG A 2 3.49 -11.73 -10.90
N ALA A 3 3.05 -11.89 -9.66
CA ALA A 3 3.83 -12.26 -8.49
C ALA A 3 3.03 -13.24 -7.62
N ASP A 4 2.39 -14.23 -8.25
CA ASP A 4 1.29 -15.03 -7.65
C ASP A 4 1.74 -15.97 -6.52
N GLY A 5 3.05 -16.16 -6.35
CA GLY A 5 3.64 -16.94 -5.25
C GLY A 5 4.00 -16.12 -4.02
N HIS A 6 3.74 -14.80 -4.03
CA HIS A 6 4.12 -13.88 -2.96
C HIS A 6 2.88 -13.22 -2.36
N GLY A 7 2.85 -13.09 -1.04
CA GLY A 7 1.98 -12.18 -0.29
C GLY A 7 2.37 -10.72 -0.49
N VAL A 8 1.50 -9.82 -0.06
CA VAL A 8 1.76 -8.38 -0.18
C VAL A 8 2.82 -7.87 0.81
N PRO A 9 2.91 -8.33 2.07
CA PRO A 9 3.91 -7.82 3.02
C PRO A 9 5.36 -7.95 2.52
N GLU A 10 5.75 -9.11 2.00
CA GLU A 10 7.11 -9.30 1.48
C GLU A 10 7.38 -8.49 0.20
N LEU A 11 6.36 -8.31 -0.65
CA LEU A 11 6.47 -7.47 -1.84
C LEU A 11 6.61 -6.00 -1.44
N LEU A 12 5.83 -5.54 -0.46
CA LEU A 12 5.87 -4.18 0.04
C LEU A 12 7.26 -3.86 0.64
N ASP A 13 7.76 -4.73 1.53
CA ASP A 13 9.09 -4.56 2.14
C ASP A 13 10.20 -4.52 1.07
N ALA A 14 10.16 -5.43 0.09
CA ALA A 14 11.12 -5.46 -1.01
C ALA A 14 11.05 -4.21 -1.93
N ILE A 15 9.85 -3.72 -2.23
CA ILE A 15 9.65 -2.51 -3.05
C ILE A 15 10.21 -1.28 -2.32
N LEU A 16 9.92 -1.11 -1.03
CA LEU A 16 10.29 0.07 -0.26
C LEU A 16 11.80 0.18 0.03
N GLN A 17 12.54 -0.92 -0.07
CA GLN A 17 14.01 -0.89 -0.05
C GLN A 17 14.61 -0.08 -1.22
N LEU A 18 13.91 -0.02 -2.36
CA LEU A 18 14.42 0.57 -3.60
C LEU A 18 13.60 1.78 -4.07
N MET A 19 12.34 1.89 -3.63
CA MET A 19 11.42 2.93 -4.07
C MET A 19 11.02 3.82 -2.89
N PRO A 20 11.52 5.08 -2.81
CA PRO A 20 11.06 6.00 -1.78
C PRO A 20 9.59 6.38 -2.00
N LEU A 21 8.87 6.62 -0.89
CA LEU A 21 7.51 7.15 -0.91
C LEU A 21 7.52 8.66 -1.16
N ASP A 22 6.42 9.18 -1.73
CA ASP A 22 6.28 10.60 -2.04
C ASP A 22 6.21 11.47 -0.78
N ILE A 23 7.15 12.41 -0.68
CA ILE A 23 7.27 13.37 0.44
C ILE A 23 6.45 14.65 0.19
N TYR A 24 5.95 14.86 -1.03
CA TYR A 24 5.14 16.03 -1.39
C TYR A 24 3.64 15.84 -1.15
N VAL A 25 3.24 14.68 -0.61
CA VAL A 25 1.88 14.40 -0.17
C VAL A 25 1.93 13.81 1.22
N ASP A 26 0.92 14.10 2.04
CA ASP A 26 0.89 13.59 3.42
C ASP A 26 0.71 12.07 3.45
N LYS A 27 -0.13 11.53 2.55
CA LYS A 27 -0.56 10.13 2.52
C LYS A 27 -0.16 9.42 1.22
N PRO A 28 1.11 9.02 1.02
CA PRO A 28 1.56 8.36 -0.19
C PRO A 28 1.16 6.87 -0.29
N VAL A 29 0.57 6.31 0.77
CA VAL A 29 0.11 4.92 0.82
C VAL A 29 -1.40 4.89 0.97
N THR A 30 -2.09 4.30 0.01
CA THR A 30 -3.56 4.26 -0.02
C THR A 30 -4.05 2.83 0.15
N LEU A 31 -4.94 2.62 1.12
CA LEU A 31 -5.66 1.35 1.34
C LEU A 31 -7.12 1.47 0.92
N MET A 32 -7.73 0.34 0.59
CA MET A 32 -9.17 0.27 0.36
C MET A 32 -9.90 0.22 1.71
N GLN A 33 -10.80 1.15 1.96
CA GLN A 33 -11.63 1.16 3.16
C GLN A 33 -12.56 -0.05 3.20
N VAL A 34 -12.77 -0.61 4.40
CA VAL A 34 -13.78 -1.62 4.67
C VAL A 34 -15.16 -1.07 4.32
N VAL A 35 -15.94 -1.82 3.54
CA VAL A 35 -17.28 -1.39 3.14
C VAL A 35 -18.18 -1.28 4.38
N PRO A 36 -18.97 -0.21 4.54
CA PRO A 36 -19.90 -0.10 5.67
C PRO A 36 -20.80 -1.34 5.79
N GLY A 37 -20.81 -1.95 6.98
CA GLY A 37 -21.56 -3.18 7.27
C GLY A 37 -20.74 -4.47 7.17
N ASP A 38 -19.52 -4.42 6.62
CA ASP A 38 -18.57 -5.52 6.67
C ASP A 38 -17.80 -5.49 8.01
N THR A 39 -17.74 -6.63 8.69
CA THR A 39 -17.12 -6.77 10.02
C THR A 39 -15.79 -7.53 9.97
N VAL A 40 -15.23 -7.73 8.78
CA VAL A 40 -13.95 -8.43 8.65
C VAL A 40 -12.82 -7.64 9.31
N GLU A 41 -11.94 -8.36 10.00
CA GLU A 41 -10.72 -7.78 10.56
C GLU A 41 -9.64 -7.63 9.47
N THR A 42 -8.82 -6.60 9.59
CA THR A 42 -7.75 -6.28 8.64
C THR A 42 -6.36 -6.29 9.31
N PRO A 43 -5.93 -7.41 9.94
CA PRO A 43 -4.65 -7.47 10.65
C PRO A 43 -3.45 -7.17 9.74
N ILE A 44 -3.56 -7.47 8.43
CA ILE A 44 -2.52 -7.17 7.44
C ILE A 44 -2.20 -5.67 7.33
N TRP A 45 -3.11 -4.78 7.73
CA TRP A 45 -2.84 -3.35 7.75
C TRP A 45 -1.78 -2.97 8.79
N ASP A 46 -1.69 -3.71 9.90
CA ASP A 46 -0.68 -3.45 10.92
C ASP A 46 0.70 -3.93 10.45
N ASP A 47 0.77 -5.03 9.71
CA ASP A 47 1.99 -5.47 9.02
C ASP A 47 2.48 -4.40 8.04
N TYR A 48 1.58 -3.81 7.25
CA TYR A 48 1.94 -2.73 6.32
C TYR A 48 2.45 -1.49 7.03
N LYS A 49 1.79 -1.05 8.11
CA LYS A 49 2.25 0.11 8.90
C LYS A 49 3.63 -0.14 9.49
N ALA A 50 3.87 -1.35 10.02
CA ALA A 50 5.17 -1.74 10.56
C ALA A 50 6.25 -1.75 9.49
N ILE A 51 5.95 -2.24 8.28
CA ILE A 51 6.87 -2.23 7.13
C ILE A 51 7.16 -0.80 6.69
N VAL A 52 6.13 0.02 6.46
CA VAL A 52 6.30 1.41 6.02
C VAL A 52 7.11 2.23 7.03
N ALA A 53 6.89 2.02 8.34
CA ALA A 53 7.65 2.71 9.38
C ALA A 53 9.17 2.42 9.37
N LYS A 54 9.63 1.35 8.71
CA LYS A 54 11.08 1.10 8.51
C LYS A 54 11.69 2.04 7.47
N TYR A 55 10.89 2.57 6.55
CA TYR A 55 11.34 3.29 5.36
C TYR A 55 10.82 4.74 5.27
N ASP A 56 9.79 5.08 6.03
CA ASP A 56 9.17 6.40 6.09
C ASP A 56 8.83 6.76 7.54
N GLU A 57 9.37 7.88 8.03
CA GLU A 57 9.23 8.33 9.42
C GLU A 57 7.77 8.61 9.81
N ARG A 58 6.89 8.88 8.84
CA ARG A 58 5.45 9.05 9.09
C ARG A 58 4.81 7.75 9.56
N GLY A 59 5.36 6.59 9.20
CA GLY A 59 4.82 5.28 9.57
C GLY A 59 3.33 5.15 9.25
N ALA A 60 2.50 4.95 10.28
CA ALA A 60 1.05 4.85 10.13
C ALA A 60 0.40 6.14 9.59
N ASP A 61 1.02 7.31 9.83
CA ASP A 61 0.54 8.58 9.32
C ASP A 61 0.79 8.75 7.81
N ALA A 62 1.49 7.83 7.14
CA ALA A 62 1.61 7.83 5.67
C ALA A 62 0.37 7.24 4.97
N PHE A 63 -0.59 6.70 5.72
CA PHE A 63 -1.73 5.97 5.17
C PHE A 63 -3.01 6.81 5.07
N GLU A 64 -3.73 6.60 3.97
CA GLU A 64 -5.14 6.98 3.81
C GLU A 64 -5.99 5.75 3.45
N ASN A 65 -7.29 5.85 3.73
CA ASN A 65 -8.27 4.85 3.34
C ASN A 65 -9.34 5.52 2.48
N ILE A 66 -9.55 4.98 1.28
CA ILE A 66 -10.55 5.50 0.34
C ILE A 66 -11.61 4.45 0.02
N GLY A 67 -12.77 4.89 -0.45
CA GLY A 67 -13.87 4.00 -0.79
C GLY A 67 -13.51 3.01 -1.90
N ARG A 68 -14.18 1.85 -1.92
CA ARG A 68 -13.91 0.76 -2.89
C ARG A 68 -13.91 1.22 -4.36
N PHE A 69 -14.89 2.03 -4.76
CA PHE A 69 -14.99 2.51 -6.14
C PHE A 69 -13.89 3.51 -6.48
N GLU A 70 -13.60 4.43 -5.57
CA GLU A 70 -12.51 5.39 -5.70
C GLU A 70 -11.15 4.69 -5.81
N PHE A 71 -10.95 3.62 -5.02
CA PHE A 71 -9.75 2.79 -5.11
C PHE A 71 -9.61 2.16 -6.49
N TYR A 72 -10.69 1.61 -7.07
CA TYR A 72 -10.65 1.05 -8.42
C TYR A 72 -10.35 2.10 -9.48
N ASP A 73 -10.93 3.29 -9.37
CA ASP A 73 -10.66 4.37 -10.31
C ASP A 73 -9.22 4.87 -10.19
N ARG A 74 -8.69 4.98 -8.97
CA ARG A 74 -7.28 5.30 -8.74
C ARG A 74 -6.36 4.22 -9.30
N ALA A 75 -6.65 2.94 -9.06
CA ALA A 75 -5.83 1.82 -9.53
C ALA A 75 -5.70 1.77 -11.06
N LYS A 76 -6.73 2.17 -11.82
CA LYS A 76 -6.67 2.28 -13.30
C LYS A 76 -5.65 3.32 -13.78
N THR A 77 -5.32 4.30 -12.95
CA THR A 77 -4.35 5.36 -13.26
C THR A 77 -2.92 5.02 -12.82
N CYS A 78 -2.72 3.92 -12.08
CA CYS A 78 -1.41 3.49 -11.64
C CYS A 78 -0.54 3.07 -12.83
N TYR A 79 0.76 3.37 -12.74
CA TYR A 79 1.73 2.98 -13.76
C TYR A 79 1.83 1.46 -13.96
N ALA A 80 1.71 0.71 -12.87
CA ALA A 80 1.72 -0.75 -12.88
C ALA A 80 0.84 -1.31 -11.77
N VAL A 81 0.30 -2.50 -12.00
CA VAL A 81 -0.36 -3.33 -10.99
C VAL A 81 0.43 -4.63 -10.83
N LEU A 82 0.79 -4.95 -9.59
CA LEU A 82 1.31 -6.27 -9.21
C LEU A 82 0.15 -7.15 -8.74
N SER A 83 -0.01 -8.30 -9.38
CA SER A 83 -0.95 -9.34 -8.95
C SER A 83 -0.21 -10.29 -8.04
N SER A 84 -0.43 -10.18 -6.73
CA SER A 84 0.10 -11.08 -5.70
C SER A 84 -0.77 -12.34 -5.56
N GLY A 85 -0.29 -13.30 -4.76
CA GLY A 85 -1.06 -14.46 -4.29
C GLY A 85 -1.76 -14.25 -2.95
N GLU A 86 -1.82 -13.00 -2.47
CA GLU A 86 -2.36 -12.65 -1.16
C GLU A 86 -3.84 -13.02 -1.04
N LYS A 87 -4.21 -13.60 0.11
CA LYS A 87 -5.56 -14.09 0.39
C LYS A 87 -6.28 -13.24 1.41
N ALA A 88 -5.57 -12.40 2.16
CA ALA A 88 -6.19 -11.48 3.11
C ALA A 88 -7.15 -10.51 2.40
N LEU A 89 -8.31 -10.30 3.00
CA LEU A 89 -9.28 -9.31 2.51
C LEU A 89 -8.78 -7.89 2.81
N TYR A 90 -9.11 -6.95 1.93
CA TYR A 90 -8.66 -5.56 2.02
C TYR A 90 -7.12 -5.39 2.07
N ALA A 91 -6.38 -6.34 1.49
CA ALA A 91 -4.92 -6.31 1.40
C ALA A 91 -4.38 -5.39 0.28
N ASN A 92 -5.25 -4.82 -0.55
CA ASN A 92 -4.83 -3.98 -1.67
C ASN A 92 -4.18 -2.68 -1.16
N VAL A 93 -3.04 -2.32 -1.74
CA VAL A 93 -2.31 -1.08 -1.42
C VAL A 93 -1.84 -0.39 -2.70
N ILE A 94 -1.98 0.93 -2.74
CA ILE A 94 -1.40 1.79 -3.77
C ILE A 94 -0.25 2.57 -3.15
N LEU A 95 0.88 2.62 -3.85
CA LEU A 95 2.07 3.36 -3.44
C LEU A 95 2.34 4.49 -4.43
N LYS A 96 2.58 5.69 -3.90
CA LYS A 96 3.04 6.83 -4.70
C LYS A 96 4.55 6.99 -4.54
N LYS A 97 5.27 6.82 -5.65
CA LYS A 97 6.74 6.98 -5.70
C LYS A 97 7.13 8.44 -5.47
N GLY A 98 8.11 8.65 -4.60
CA GLY A 98 8.73 9.94 -4.33
C GLY A 98 10.00 10.21 -5.14
N VAL A 99 10.72 11.23 -4.68
CA VAL A 99 11.99 11.66 -5.28
C VAL A 99 13.16 10.88 -4.69
N VAL A 100 14.08 10.46 -5.54
CA VAL A 100 15.37 9.91 -5.10
C VAL A 100 16.32 11.09 -4.90
N VAL A 101 16.77 11.29 -3.67
CA VAL A 101 17.79 12.28 -3.30
C VAL A 101 19.06 11.55 -2.90
N GLU A 102 20.23 12.18 -3.08
CA GLU A 102 21.46 11.69 -2.46
C GLU A 102 21.28 11.71 -0.94
N LYS A 103 21.60 10.59 -0.27
CA LYS A 103 21.56 10.44 1.18
C LYS A 103 22.94 10.73 1.78
#